data_AF-A0A448L5P0-F1
#
_entry.id   AF-A0A448L5P0-F1
#
_cell.length_a   1.000
_cell.length_b   1.000
_cell.length_c   1.000
_cell.angle_alpha   90.00
_cell.angle_beta   90.00
_cell.angle_gamma   90.00
#
_symmetry.space_group_name_H-M   'P 1'
#
loop_
_entity.id
_entity.type
_entity.pdbx_description
1 polymer ?
#
loop_
_entity_poly.entity_id
_entity_poly.type
_entity_poly.pdbx_seq_one_letter_code
_entity_poly.pdbx_strand_id
1 'polypeptide(L)'
;MEELKLLYQNWNYSYYELQSEEDTLFNFESEFKYRISKRIPKEMQSYTMEQWARFAYERNRSMAEIAWNKGIDPNEYNSLLMKIGFPFGITALLEANEQPYAFMIFLGEGGTVSFLDELGRIYMSYRFEPSPYQNEKGNRKGYLFLYQLSLRYYHEEKDEDGDWDYDYTDYGFTPDGRVRKIEEIGDERTIYDSEQRVNVESNWQKYPEFGDWLPLFEMKRWKDDELMPLTDKDNSNKFPWE
;
A
#
# COMPACT_ATOMS: atom_id res chain seq x y z
N MET A 1 7.47 -5.61 17.94
CA MET A 1 6.40 -5.80 16.93
C MET A 1 5.59 -6.99 17.40
N GLU A 2 4.27 -6.88 17.43
CA GLU A 2 3.42 -8.04 17.71
C GLU A 2 3.62 -9.08 16.61
N GLU A 3 3.53 -10.37 16.94
CA GLU A 3 3.66 -11.44 15.95
C GLU A 3 2.44 -11.41 15.01
N LEU A 4 2.69 -11.48 13.70
CA LEU A 4 1.67 -11.34 12.66
C LEU A 4 1.51 -12.62 11.84
N LYS A 5 0.28 -13.10 11.75
CA LYS A 5 -0.14 -14.18 10.86
C LYS A 5 -0.55 -13.59 9.51
N LEU A 6 0.14 -14.01 8.45
CA LEU A 6 -0.12 -13.52 7.10
C LEU A 6 -0.98 -14.52 6.30
N LEU A 7 -2.03 -14.00 5.68
CA LEU A 7 -2.96 -14.76 4.83
C LEU A 7 -2.99 -14.16 3.43
N TYR A 8 -3.02 -14.99 2.39
CA TYR A 8 -3.21 -14.53 1.01
C TYR A 8 -4.68 -14.23 0.68
N GLN A 9 -5.48 -13.83 1.66
CA GLN A 9 -6.89 -13.50 1.50
C GLN A 9 -7.08 -11.98 1.43
N ASN A 10 -8.09 -11.55 0.69
CA ASN A 10 -8.41 -10.14 0.54
C ASN A 10 -9.17 -9.61 1.77
N TRP A 11 -8.89 -8.37 2.15
CA TRP A 11 -9.76 -7.60 3.03
C TRP A 11 -10.89 -6.95 2.20
N ASN A 12 -12.13 -7.14 2.62
CA ASN A 12 -13.28 -6.48 2.02
C ASN A 12 -13.55 -5.16 2.74
N TYR A 13 -13.07 -4.06 2.17
CA TYR A 13 -13.24 -2.73 2.77
C TYR A 13 -14.68 -2.20 2.71
N SER A 14 -15.58 -2.80 1.93
CA SER A 14 -17.00 -2.44 1.91
C SER A 14 -17.79 -3.06 3.06
N TYR A 15 -17.39 -4.26 3.50
CA TYR A 15 -18.04 -4.99 4.59
C TYR A 15 -17.20 -5.08 5.87
N TYR A 16 -15.98 -4.53 5.84
CA TYR A 16 -15.03 -4.53 6.96
C TYR A 16 -14.73 -5.94 7.49
N GLU A 17 -14.50 -6.88 6.57
CA GLU A 17 -14.27 -8.29 6.91
C GLU A 17 -13.21 -8.94 6.02
N LEU A 18 -12.60 -10.01 6.54
CA LEU A 18 -11.72 -10.88 5.77
C LEU A 18 -12.55 -11.72 4.80
N GLN A 19 -12.28 -11.62 3.50
CA GLN A 19 -12.96 -12.46 2.50
C GLN A 19 -12.61 -13.94 2.71
N SER A 20 -13.57 -14.82 2.45
CA SER A 20 -13.33 -16.26 2.45
C SER A 20 -12.26 -16.65 1.42
N GLU A 21 -11.64 -17.82 1.59
CA GLU A 21 -10.73 -18.36 0.56
C GLU A 21 -11.47 -18.59 -0.76
N GLU A 22 -12.72 -19.05 -0.72
CA GLU A 22 -13.55 -19.29 -1.92
C GLU A 22 -13.79 -18.00 -2.71
N ASP A 23 -14.17 -16.92 -2.04
CA ASP A 23 -14.39 -15.62 -2.67
C ASP A 23 -13.08 -15.03 -3.22
N THR A 24 -11.98 -15.20 -2.48
CA THR A 24 -10.68 -14.71 -2.93
C THR A 24 -10.19 -15.50 -4.15
N LEU A 25 -10.36 -16.82 -4.18
CA LEU A 25 -10.08 -17.66 -5.35
C LEU A 25 -10.94 -17.25 -6.55
N PHE A 26 -12.24 -17.02 -6.33
CA PHE A 26 -13.15 -16.56 -7.37
C PHE A 26 -12.69 -15.23 -7.98
N ASN A 27 -12.19 -14.30 -7.17
CA ASN A 27 -11.62 -13.04 -7.62
C ASN A 27 -10.36 -13.24 -8.49
N PHE A 28 -9.43 -14.11 -8.06
CA PHE A 28 -8.26 -14.44 -8.89
C PHE A 28 -8.65 -15.03 -10.25
N GLU A 29 -9.61 -15.97 -10.25
CA GLU A 29 -10.10 -16.56 -11.48
C GLU A 29 -10.74 -15.52 -12.42
N SER A 30 -11.52 -14.60 -11.85
CA SER A 30 -12.20 -13.53 -12.59
C SER A 30 -11.20 -12.56 -13.21
N GLU A 31 -10.19 -12.14 -12.45
CA GLU A 31 -9.10 -11.30 -12.93
C GLU A 31 -8.27 -12.00 -14.03
N PHE A 32 -8.01 -13.30 -13.89
CA PHE A 32 -7.36 -14.09 -14.94
C PHE A 32 -8.20 -14.12 -16.22
N LYS A 33 -9.51 -14.36 -16.09
CA LYS A 33 -10.45 -14.40 -17.22
C LYS A 33 -10.56 -13.05 -17.92
N TYR A 34 -10.48 -11.97 -17.16
CA TYR A 34 -10.53 -10.60 -17.66
C TYR A 34 -9.24 -10.17 -18.36
N ARG A 35 -8.09 -10.38 -17.73
CA ARG A 35 -6.79 -9.83 -18.19
C ARG A 35 -6.03 -10.74 -19.15
N ILE A 36 -6.19 -12.06 -19.03
CA ILE A 36 -5.29 -13.03 -19.67
C ILE A 36 -6.04 -13.89 -20.67
N SER A 37 -7.03 -14.66 -20.21
CA SER A 37 -7.75 -15.61 -21.06
C SER A 37 -9.05 -16.04 -20.43
N LYS A 38 -10.13 -16.06 -21.22
CA LYS A 38 -11.47 -16.54 -20.81
C LYS A 38 -11.47 -17.97 -20.21
N ARG A 39 -10.42 -18.76 -20.41
CA ARG A 39 -10.29 -20.13 -19.88
C ARG A 39 -9.03 -20.24 -19.03
N ILE A 40 -9.20 -20.74 -17.82
CA ILE A 40 -8.11 -21.07 -16.90
C ILE A 40 -7.48 -22.41 -17.34
N PRO A 41 -6.15 -22.47 -17.55
CA PRO A 41 -5.44 -23.71 -17.87
C PRO A 41 -5.66 -24.80 -16.83
N LYS A 42 -5.60 -26.07 -17.24
CA LYS A 42 -5.90 -27.21 -16.35
C LYS A 42 -4.99 -27.25 -15.12
N GLU A 43 -3.72 -26.91 -15.32
CA GLU A 43 -2.70 -26.83 -14.27
C GLU A 43 -2.98 -25.74 -13.23
N MET A 44 -3.76 -24.71 -13.57
CA MET A 44 -4.13 -23.61 -12.66
C MET A 44 -5.48 -23.82 -11.98
N GLN A 45 -6.31 -24.77 -12.44
CA GLN A 45 -7.64 -25.02 -11.88
C GLN A 45 -7.60 -25.56 -10.44
N SER A 46 -6.46 -26.11 -10.03
CA SER A 46 -6.24 -26.61 -8.66
C SER A 46 -5.22 -25.78 -7.89
N TYR A 47 -4.99 -24.52 -8.29
CA TYR A 47 -4.08 -23.65 -7.57
C TYR A 47 -4.60 -23.34 -6.18
N THR A 48 -3.71 -23.43 -5.19
CA THR A 48 -3.93 -22.89 -3.86
C THR A 48 -3.85 -21.35 -3.88
N MET A 49 -4.31 -20.72 -2.80
CA MET A 49 -4.15 -19.28 -2.58
C MET A 49 -2.70 -18.81 -2.74
N GLU A 50 -1.75 -19.53 -2.16
CA GLU A 50 -0.32 -19.20 -2.28
C GLU A 50 0.18 -19.33 -3.73
N GLN A 51 -0.30 -20.32 -4.49
CA GLN A 51 0.09 -20.50 -5.90
C GLN A 51 -0.46 -19.36 -6.78
N TRP A 52 -1.70 -18.91 -6.53
CA TRP A 52 -2.25 -17.73 -7.17
C TRP A 52 -1.49 -16.45 -6.80
N ALA A 53 -1.20 -16.25 -5.51
CA ALA A 53 -0.43 -15.10 -5.05
C ALA A 53 0.99 -15.11 -5.64
N ARG A 54 1.64 -16.28 -5.75
CA ARG A 54 2.97 -16.41 -6.39
C ARG A 54 2.90 -16.07 -7.88
N PHE A 55 1.88 -16.56 -8.58
CA PHE A 55 1.63 -16.19 -9.97
C PHE A 55 1.48 -14.66 -10.14
N ALA A 56 0.68 -14.03 -9.28
CA ALA A 56 0.46 -12.59 -9.28
C ALA A 56 1.74 -11.80 -8.96
N TYR A 57 2.50 -12.26 -7.97
CA TYR A 57 3.77 -11.68 -7.57
C TYR A 57 4.78 -11.66 -8.71
N GLU A 58 4.98 -12.76 -9.45
CA GLU A 58 5.95 -12.81 -10.56
C GLU A 58 5.58 -11.85 -11.71
N ARG A 59 4.28 -11.68 -11.96
CA ARG A 59 3.76 -10.70 -12.93
C ARG A 59 4.10 -9.27 -12.50
N ASN A 60 3.78 -8.94 -11.26
CA ASN A 60 4.00 -7.62 -10.67
C ASN A 60 5.49 -7.29 -10.56
N ARG A 61 6.31 -8.25 -10.16
CA ARG A 61 7.78 -8.16 -10.16
C ARG A 61 8.35 -7.83 -11.53
N SER A 62 7.80 -8.43 -12.59
CA SER A 62 8.23 -8.11 -13.97
C SER A 62 7.98 -6.64 -14.32
N MET A 63 6.90 -6.03 -13.82
CA MET A 63 6.65 -4.59 -13.98
C MET A 63 7.63 -3.75 -13.15
N ALA A 64 7.93 -4.14 -11.91
CA ALA A 64 8.94 -3.47 -11.09
C ALA A 64 10.33 -3.50 -11.75
N GLU A 65 10.72 -4.63 -12.36
CA GLU A 65 11.97 -4.74 -13.11
C GLU A 65 12.00 -3.83 -14.34
N ILE A 66 10.88 -3.66 -15.03
CA ILE A 66 10.75 -2.67 -16.11
C ILE A 66 10.94 -1.25 -15.56
N ALA A 67 10.23 -0.91 -14.47
CA ALA A 67 10.29 0.39 -13.83
C ALA A 67 11.73 0.73 -13.40
N TRP A 68 12.46 -0.19 -12.77
CA TRP A 68 13.85 0.06 -12.36
C TRP A 68 14.83 0.22 -13.51
N ASN A 69 14.68 -0.54 -14.60
CA ASN A 69 15.69 -0.60 -15.65
C ASN A 69 15.53 0.48 -16.71
N LYS A 70 14.29 0.84 -17.07
CA LYS A 70 14.00 1.76 -18.17
C LYS A 70 12.96 2.83 -17.83
N GLY A 71 12.36 2.77 -16.64
CA GLY A 71 11.16 3.54 -16.33
C GLY A 71 9.94 3.04 -17.09
N ILE A 72 8.77 3.57 -16.75
CA ILE A 72 7.52 3.35 -17.49
C ILE A 72 7.05 4.72 -17.95
N ASP A 73 6.73 4.87 -19.24
CA ASP A 73 6.07 6.08 -19.73
C ASP A 73 4.69 6.17 -19.06
N PRO A 74 4.35 7.29 -18.37
CA PRO A 74 3.05 7.47 -17.76
C PRO A 74 1.86 7.23 -18.70
N ASN A 75 2.02 7.53 -20.00
CA ASN A 75 0.98 7.31 -21.01
C ASN A 75 0.80 5.83 -21.38
N GLU A 76 1.83 5.01 -21.22
CA GLU A 76 1.79 3.57 -21.49
C GLU A 76 1.48 2.74 -20.25
N TYR A 77 1.59 3.35 -19.06
CA TYR A 77 1.47 2.68 -17.77
C TYR A 77 0.23 1.80 -17.66
N ASN A 78 -0.96 2.37 -17.91
CA ASN A 78 -2.21 1.62 -17.80
C ASN A 78 -2.30 0.47 -18.80
N SER A 79 -1.76 0.64 -20.01
CA SER A 79 -1.73 -0.43 -21.01
C SER A 79 -0.81 -1.57 -20.55
N LEU A 80 0.35 -1.23 -20.00
CA LEU A 80 1.30 -2.20 -19.47
C LEU A 80 0.72 -2.93 -18.25
N LEU A 81 0.09 -2.19 -17.34
CA LEU A 81 -0.57 -2.73 -16.15
C LEU A 81 -1.66 -3.74 -16.52
N MET A 82 -2.50 -3.40 -17.49
CA MET A 82 -3.55 -4.30 -17.98
C MET A 82 -2.99 -5.56 -18.64
N LYS A 83 -1.81 -5.48 -19.25
CA LYS A 83 -1.18 -6.60 -19.97
C LYS A 83 -0.39 -7.53 -19.05
N ILE A 84 0.34 -6.96 -18.08
CA ILE A 84 1.29 -7.69 -17.25
C ILE A 84 0.77 -7.84 -15.84
N GLY A 85 0.42 -6.71 -15.20
CA GLY A 85 0.06 -6.63 -13.79
C GLY A 85 -1.14 -7.50 -13.43
N PHE A 86 -1.11 -7.99 -12.20
CA PHE A 86 -2.13 -8.89 -11.68
C PHE A 86 -2.37 -8.60 -10.20
N PRO A 87 -3.59 -8.22 -9.79
CA PRO A 87 -3.84 -7.81 -8.41
C PRO A 87 -3.75 -9.02 -7.48
N PHE A 88 -3.23 -8.81 -6.28
CA PHE A 88 -3.36 -9.77 -5.18
C PHE A 88 -3.33 -9.06 -3.82
N GLY A 89 -3.99 -9.66 -2.84
CA GLY A 89 -4.06 -9.18 -1.47
C GLY A 89 -3.26 -10.05 -0.49
N ILE A 90 -2.76 -9.42 0.57
CA ILE A 90 -2.25 -10.09 1.76
C ILE A 90 -2.90 -9.43 2.97
N THR A 91 -3.54 -10.20 3.83
CA THR A 91 -4.08 -9.68 5.10
C THR A 91 -3.22 -10.18 6.26
N ALA A 92 -2.80 -9.26 7.11
CA ALA A 92 -2.07 -9.52 8.35
C ALA A 92 -3.04 -9.51 9.53
N LEU A 93 -3.01 -10.57 10.33
CA LEU A 93 -3.75 -10.70 11.58
C LEU A 93 -2.77 -10.70 12.76
N LEU A 94 -3.19 -10.18 13.92
CA LEU A 94 -2.44 -10.35 15.16
C LEU A 94 -2.46 -11.82 15.57
N GLU A 95 -1.31 -12.44 15.82
CA GLU A 95 -1.25 -13.86 16.18
C GLU A 95 -1.97 -14.16 17.52
N ALA A 96 -1.97 -13.20 18.45
CA ALA A 96 -2.50 -13.40 19.79
C ALA A 96 -4.02 -13.59 19.84
N ASN A 97 -4.76 -12.99 18.90
CA ASN A 97 -6.23 -12.95 18.93
C ASN A 97 -6.90 -13.02 17.54
N GLU A 98 -6.12 -13.20 16.48
CA GLU A 98 -6.55 -13.24 15.08
C GLU A 98 -7.33 -12.00 14.61
N GLN A 99 -7.23 -10.87 15.31
CA GLN A 99 -7.84 -9.62 14.86
C GLN A 99 -7.11 -9.08 13.62
N PRO A 100 -7.84 -8.49 12.65
CA PRO A 100 -7.25 -7.91 11.47
C PRO A 100 -6.43 -6.67 11.84
N TYR A 101 -5.15 -6.69 11.50
CA TYR A 101 -4.20 -5.62 11.82
C TYR A 101 -3.99 -4.67 10.64
N ALA A 102 -3.79 -5.26 9.46
CA ALA A 102 -3.53 -4.52 8.23
C ALA A 102 -3.76 -5.42 7.01
N PHE A 103 -3.90 -4.82 5.83
CA PHE A 103 -3.88 -5.54 4.57
C PHE A 103 -3.05 -4.80 3.54
N MET A 104 -2.51 -5.53 2.57
CA MET A 104 -1.81 -4.98 1.42
C MET A 104 -2.58 -5.35 0.15
N ILE A 105 -2.74 -4.39 -0.75
CA ILE A 105 -3.13 -4.63 -2.15
C ILE A 105 -1.92 -4.34 -3.01
N PHE A 106 -1.43 -5.36 -3.70
CA PHE A 106 -0.32 -5.26 -4.64
C PHE A 106 -0.86 -5.32 -6.07
N LEU A 107 -0.48 -4.36 -6.90
CA LEU A 107 -0.86 -4.34 -8.31
C LEU A 107 0.20 -3.58 -9.12
N GLY A 108 0.67 -4.21 -10.20
CA GLY A 108 1.69 -3.62 -11.04
C GLY A 108 3.04 -3.67 -10.35
N GLU A 109 3.74 -2.54 -10.30
CA GLU A 109 5.10 -2.49 -9.77
C GLU A 109 5.20 -2.21 -8.27
N GLY A 110 4.08 -1.89 -7.61
CA GLY A 110 4.00 -1.50 -6.21
C GLY A 110 2.68 -1.89 -5.55
N GLY A 111 2.37 -1.26 -4.43
CA GLY A 111 1.14 -1.53 -3.70
C GLY A 111 0.90 -0.60 -2.52
N THR A 112 -0.29 -0.75 -1.95
CA THR A 112 -0.73 0.01 -0.78
C THR A 112 -0.89 -0.92 0.40
N VAL A 113 -0.27 -0.59 1.53
CA VAL A 113 -0.49 -1.23 2.83
C VAL A 113 -1.43 -0.34 3.64
N SER A 114 -2.51 -0.90 4.15
CA SER A 114 -3.55 -0.20 4.90
C SER A 114 -3.68 -0.81 6.29
N PHE A 115 -3.53 -0.01 7.32
CA PHE A 115 -3.66 -0.40 8.73
C PHE A 115 -5.08 -0.15 9.22
N LEU A 116 -5.57 -1.09 10.02
CA LEU A 116 -6.97 -1.16 10.43
C LEU A 116 -7.14 -0.76 11.88
N ASP A 117 -8.22 -0.03 12.17
CA ASP A 117 -8.65 0.25 13.54
C ASP A 117 -9.50 -0.91 14.10
N GLU A 118 -9.97 -0.76 15.34
CA GLU A 118 -10.77 -1.79 16.02
C GLU A 118 -12.10 -2.11 15.33
N LEU A 119 -12.59 -1.23 14.45
CA LEU A 119 -13.79 -1.44 13.64
C LEU A 119 -13.47 -1.98 12.23
N GLY A 120 -12.20 -2.28 11.94
CA GLY A 120 -11.75 -2.75 10.63
C GLY A 120 -11.66 -1.65 9.57
N ARG A 121 -11.71 -0.37 9.97
CA ARG A 121 -11.61 0.77 9.05
C ARG A 121 -10.16 1.13 8.81
N ILE A 122 -9.84 1.64 7.63
CA ILE A 122 -8.47 2.08 7.30
C ILE A 122 -8.21 3.41 7.98
N TYR A 123 -7.37 3.47 9.01
CA TYR A 123 -6.99 4.74 9.66
C TYR A 123 -5.64 5.27 9.16
N MET A 124 -4.81 4.39 8.59
CA MET A 124 -3.51 4.75 8.04
C MET A 124 -3.20 3.92 6.80
N SER A 125 -2.54 4.48 5.80
CA SER A 125 -1.99 3.71 4.69
C SER A 125 -0.65 4.22 4.18
N TYR A 126 0.14 3.31 3.61
CA TYR A 126 1.38 3.57 2.90
C TYR A 126 1.25 3.17 1.45
N ARG A 127 1.67 4.05 0.54
CA ARG A 127 1.80 3.75 -0.88
C ARG A 127 3.27 3.55 -1.24
N PHE A 128 3.59 2.33 -1.66
CA PHE A 128 4.92 1.94 -2.11
C PHE A 128 4.93 1.75 -3.62
N GLU A 129 5.90 2.36 -4.28
CA GLU A 129 6.16 2.16 -5.70
C GLU A 129 7.67 2.05 -5.90
N PRO A 130 8.17 1.40 -6.96
CA PRO A 130 9.54 1.62 -7.40
C PRO A 130 9.73 3.11 -7.64
N SER A 131 10.97 3.57 -7.77
CA SER A 131 11.24 4.97 -8.09
C SER A 131 11.53 5.15 -9.59
N PRO A 132 10.52 5.17 -10.50
CA PRO A 132 10.74 5.38 -11.92
C PRO A 132 10.43 6.81 -12.37
N TYR A 133 10.08 7.76 -11.49
CA TYR A 133 9.81 9.13 -11.95
C TYR A 133 11.08 9.68 -12.63
N GLN A 134 10.98 9.88 -13.94
CA GLN A 134 12.10 10.04 -14.87
C GLN A 134 13.05 11.21 -14.57
N ASN A 135 12.70 12.05 -13.59
CA ASN A 135 13.44 13.23 -13.17
C ASN A 135 13.85 13.22 -11.68
N GLU A 136 13.53 12.16 -10.93
CA GLU A 136 13.92 12.03 -9.54
C GLU A 136 15.31 11.39 -9.42
N LYS A 137 16.25 12.15 -8.83
CA LYS A 137 17.54 11.57 -8.42
C LYS A 137 17.29 10.65 -7.23
N GLY A 138 17.84 9.45 -7.27
CA GLY A 138 17.82 8.53 -6.13
C GLY A 138 17.17 7.16 -6.38
N ASN A 139 16.81 6.80 -7.62
CA ASN A 139 16.30 5.45 -7.91
C ASN A 139 17.25 4.36 -7.37
N ARG A 140 16.73 3.51 -6.49
CA ARG A 140 17.41 2.33 -5.95
C ARG A 140 16.81 1.08 -6.60
N LYS A 141 17.51 0.55 -7.60
CA LYS A 141 17.12 -0.70 -8.27
C LYS A 141 16.93 -1.81 -7.23
N GLY A 142 15.78 -2.50 -7.30
CA GLY A 142 15.42 -3.56 -6.35
C GLY A 142 14.75 -3.07 -5.07
N TYR A 143 14.41 -1.78 -4.98
CA TYR A 143 13.70 -1.19 -3.86
C TYR A 143 12.38 -0.55 -4.30
N LEU A 144 11.45 -0.50 -3.37
CA LEU A 144 10.27 0.35 -3.35
C LEU A 144 10.59 1.59 -2.51
N PHE A 145 9.97 2.70 -2.85
CA PHE A 145 9.96 3.94 -2.11
C PHE A 145 8.55 4.21 -1.60
N LEU A 146 8.43 4.59 -0.32
CA LEU A 146 7.19 5.07 0.28
C LEU A 146 6.94 6.50 -0.22
N TYR A 147 6.06 6.62 -1.20
CA TYR A 147 5.69 7.89 -1.81
C TYR A 147 4.60 8.62 -1.05
N GLN A 148 3.73 7.89 -0.35
CA GLN A 148 2.62 8.49 0.36
C GLN A 148 2.36 7.80 1.70
N LEU A 149 2.12 8.63 2.72
CA LEU A 149 1.46 8.24 3.97
C LEU A 149 0.11 8.97 4.02
N SER A 150 -0.97 8.24 4.24
CA SER A 150 -2.30 8.82 4.45
C SER A 150 -2.81 8.46 5.82
N LEU A 151 -3.38 9.44 6.53
CA LEU A 151 -3.99 9.30 7.85
C LEU A 151 -5.45 9.73 7.77
N ARG A 152 -6.35 8.96 8.36
CA ARG A 152 -7.79 9.27 8.44
C ARG A 152 -8.22 9.40 9.88
N TYR A 153 -8.97 10.45 10.17
CA TYR A 153 -9.51 10.74 11.49
C TYR A 153 -11.03 10.66 11.41
N TYR A 154 -11.55 9.47 11.72
CA TYR A 154 -12.98 9.20 11.63
C TYR A 154 -13.79 9.99 12.65
N HIS A 155 -14.89 10.56 12.19
CA HIS A 155 -15.90 11.17 13.04
C HIS A 155 -16.76 10.08 13.72
N GLU A 156 -17.47 10.45 14.79
CA GLU A 156 -18.32 9.52 15.53
C GLU A 156 -19.55 9.09 14.70
N GLU A 157 -20.04 9.97 13.83
CA GLU A 157 -21.24 9.76 13.02
C GLU A 157 -20.90 9.36 11.58
N LYS A 158 -21.83 8.64 10.97
CA LYS A 158 -21.83 8.38 9.54
C LYS A 158 -22.50 9.53 8.80
N ASP A 159 -22.12 9.74 7.55
CA ASP A 159 -22.74 10.72 6.67
C ASP A 159 -24.17 10.30 6.27
N GLU A 160 -24.82 11.14 5.44
CA GLU A 160 -26.19 10.93 4.98
C GLU A 160 -26.39 9.67 4.12
N ASP A 161 -25.32 9.16 3.52
CA ASP A 161 -25.28 7.94 2.71
C ASP A 161 -24.96 6.70 3.57
N GLY A 162 -24.64 6.88 4.85
CA GLY A 162 -24.31 5.82 5.79
C GLY A 162 -22.84 5.38 5.71
N ASP A 163 -21.99 6.16 5.05
CA ASP A 163 -20.55 5.99 5.01
C ASP A 163 -19.88 6.71 6.17
N TRP A 164 -18.69 6.25 6.54
CA TRP A 164 -17.96 6.90 7.63
C TRP A 164 -17.37 8.21 7.15
N ASP A 165 -17.72 9.30 7.82
CA ASP A 165 -17.11 10.59 7.60
C ASP A 165 -15.75 10.69 8.30
N TYR A 166 -14.78 11.35 7.66
CA TYR A 166 -13.43 11.50 8.21
C TYR A 166 -12.70 12.70 7.62
N ASP A 167 -11.92 13.34 8.48
CA ASP A 167 -10.84 14.23 8.08
C ASP A 167 -9.62 13.41 7.64
N TYR A 168 -8.73 14.00 6.83
CA TYR A 168 -7.50 13.31 6.45
C TYR A 168 -6.27 14.20 6.33
N THR A 169 -5.11 13.55 6.53
CA THR A 169 -3.79 14.12 6.26
C THR A 169 -3.01 13.19 5.33
N ASP A 170 -2.56 13.75 4.21
CA ASP A 170 -1.66 13.08 3.26
C ASP A 170 -0.27 13.69 3.31
N TYR A 171 0.75 12.85 3.42
CA TYR A 171 2.15 13.21 3.23
C TYR A 171 2.67 12.57 1.96
N GLY A 172 3.00 13.38 0.96
CA GLY A 172 3.72 12.97 -0.25
C GLY A 172 5.23 13.18 -0.07
N PHE A 173 6.01 12.12 -0.26
CA PHE A 173 7.47 12.16 -0.14
C PHE A 173 8.13 12.06 -1.51
N THR A 174 9.30 12.67 -1.64
CA THR A 174 10.20 12.42 -2.77
C THR A 174 11.50 11.77 -2.30
N PRO A 175 12.19 11.00 -3.16
CA PRO A 175 13.52 10.44 -2.89
C PRO A 175 14.58 11.43 -2.41
N ASP A 176 14.47 12.71 -2.82
CA ASP A 176 15.38 13.78 -2.43
C ASP A 176 14.92 14.55 -1.16
N GLY A 177 13.94 14.01 -0.43
CA GLY A 177 13.52 14.49 0.89
C GLY A 177 12.59 15.71 0.87
N ARG A 178 11.97 16.06 -0.27
CA ARG A 178 10.84 17.02 -0.23
C ARG A 178 9.64 16.29 0.34
N VAL A 179 8.83 17.03 1.07
CA VAL A 179 7.55 16.57 1.59
C VAL A 179 6.48 17.58 1.23
N ARG A 180 5.35 17.07 0.75
CA ARG A 180 4.09 17.82 0.63
C ARG A 180 3.11 17.25 1.62
N LYS A 181 2.58 18.08 2.51
CA LYS A 181 1.47 17.74 3.41
C LYS A 181 0.19 18.36 2.85
N ILE A 182 -0.87 17.57 2.77
CA ILE A 182 -2.22 18.02 2.43
C ILE A 182 -3.11 17.64 3.60
N GLU A 183 -3.85 18.60 4.12
CA GLU A 183 -4.85 18.40 5.17
C GLU A 183 -6.21 18.83 4.66
N GLU A 184 -7.21 17.97 4.82
CA GLU A 184 -8.62 18.30 4.64
C GLU A 184 -9.31 17.99 5.97
N ILE A 185 -9.60 19.06 6.72
CA ILE A 185 -10.16 19.03 8.07
C ILE A 185 -11.46 19.83 8.02
N GLY A 186 -12.61 19.17 8.20
CA GLY A 186 -13.91 19.73 7.89
C GLY A 186 -13.98 20.24 6.44
N ASP A 187 -14.43 21.49 6.27
CA ASP A 187 -14.51 22.14 4.95
C ASP A 187 -13.20 22.83 4.51
N GLU A 188 -12.14 22.76 5.32
CA GLU A 188 -10.88 23.47 5.08
C GLU A 188 -9.82 22.56 4.45
N ARG A 189 -9.19 23.06 3.38
CA ARG A 189 -8.07 22.39 2.72
C ARG A 189 -6.79 23.20 2.84
N THR A 190 -5.77 22.63 3.47
CA THR A 190 -4.45 23.23 3.61
C THR A 190 -3.40 22.41 2.87
N ILE A 191 -2.51 23.09 2.15
CA ILE A 191 -1.35 22.46 1.49
C ILE A 191 -0.09 23.12 2.01
N TYR A 192 0.83 22.29 2.49
CA TYR A 192 2.15 22.69 2.95
C TYR A 192 3.23 21.96 2.15
N ASP A 193 4.19 22.71 1.63
CA ASP A 193 5.40 22.17 1.01
C ASP A 193 6.60 22.44 1.94
N SER A 194 7.38 21.40 2.22
CA SER A 194 8.54 21.48 3.11
C SER A 194 9.59 22.45 2.57
N GLU A 195 10.02 23.43 3.39
CA GLU A 195 11.13 24.33 3.04
C GLU A 195 12.49 23.63 3.11
N GLN A 196 12.62 22.66 4.00
CA GLN A 196 13.85 21.89 4.23
C GLN A 196 13.67 20.45 3.74
N ARG A 197 14.79 19.81 3.39
CA ARG A 197 14.80 18.39 3.05
C ARG A 197 14.82 17.57 4.33
N VAL A 198 13.97 16.56 4.39
CA VAL A 198 13.95 15.60 5.49
C VAL A 198 14.76 14.36 5.13
N ASN A 199 15.26 13.66 6.16
CA ASN A 199 15.82 12.33 5.95
C ASN A 199 14.69 11.34 5.66
N VAL A 200 14.75 10.69 4.50
CA VAL A 200 13.78 9.70 4.00
C VAL A 200 14.42 8.31 3.82
N GLU A 201 15.52 8.02 4.52
CA GLU A 201 16.22 6.74 4.37
C GLU A 201 15.30 5.55 4.64
N SER A 202 14.51 5.61 5.72
CA SER A 202 13.54 4.55 6.02
C SER A 202 12.38 4.46 5.03
N ASN A 203 12.11 5.45 4.15
CA ASN A 203 11.11 5.30 3.07
C ASN A 203 11.53 4.27 2.02
N TRP A 204 12.81 3.91 1.97
CA TRP A 204 13.29 2.85 1.08
C TRP A 204 13.07 1.48 1.69
N GLN A 205 12.33 0.64 0.97
CA GLN A 205 12.07 -0.75 1.33
C GLN A 205 12.64 -1.65 0.24
N LYS A 206 13.45 -2.65 0.59
CA LYS A 206 13.86 -3.67 -0.39
C LYS A 206 12.59 -4.32 -0.93
N TYR A 207 12.51 -4.51 -2.25
CA TYR A 207 11.36 -5.18 -2.86
C TYR A 207 11.18 -6.55 -2.20
N PRO A 208 9.96 -6.88 -1.73
CA PRO A 208 9.73 -8.05 -0.91
C PRO A 208 10.05 -9.32 -1.69
N GLU A 209 10.70 -10.29 -1.03
CA GLU A 209 10.78 -11.64 -1.55
C GLU A 209 9.43 -12.34 -1.29
N PHE A 210 9.00 -13.23 -2.20
CA PHE A 210 7.70 -13.88 -2.05
C PHE A 210 7.64 -14.66 -0.73
N GLY A 211 6.68 -14.31 0.12
CA GLY A 211 6.51 -14.88 1.46
C GLY A 211 7.10 -14.04 2.59
N ASP A 212 7.99 -13.09 2.29
CA ASP A 212 8.61 -12.18 3.26
C ASP A 212 7.99 -10.78 3.19
N TRP A 213 6.76 -10.67 3.70
CA TRP A 213 5.95 -9.45 3.60
C TRP A 213 6.01 -8.57 4.84
N LEU A 214 6.46 -9.10 5.98
CA LEU A 214 6.46 -8.41 7.27
C LEU A 214 7.12 -7.02 7.24
N PRO A 215 8.22 -6.78 6.51
CA PRO A 215 8.83 -5.44 6.45
C PRO A 215 7.91 -4.34 5.91
N LEU A 216 6.90 -4.69 5.10
CA LEU A 216 5.93 -3.73 4.57
C LEU A 216 4.84 -3.36 5.59
N PHE A 217 4.62 -4.20 6.60
CA PHE A 217 3.60 -4.04 7.66
C PHE A 217 4.14 -3.35 8.92
N GLU A 218 5.37 -2.81 8.88
CA GLU A 218 5.90 -2.00 9.96
C GLU A 218 5.17 -0.65 10.01
N MET A 219 4.37 -0.42 11.04
CA MET A 219 3.64 0.85 11.24
C MET A 219 4.56 1.99 11.68
N LYS A 220 5.62 1.67 12.44
CA LYS A 220 6.59 2.64 12.96
C LYS A 220 7.89 2.51 12.20
N ARG A 221 8.01 3.16 11.05
CA ARG A 221 9.15 2.95 10.13
C ARG A 221 10.31 3.92 10.33
N TRP A 222 10.05 5.10 10.85
CA TRP A 222 11.04 6.17 10.96
C TRP A 222 11.77 6.15 12.30
N LYS A 223 13.03 6.56 12.26
CA LYS A 223 13.85 6.78 13.46
C LYS A 223 13.63 8.18 14.02
N ASP A 224 14.03 8.40 15.28
CA ASP A 224 13.80 9.64 16.04
C ASP A 224 14.29 10.94 15.34
N ASP A 225 15.21 10.86 14.38
CA ASP A 225 15.77 11.98 13.62
C ASP A 225 15.29 12.06 12.16
N GLU A 226 14.48 11.10 11.71
CA GLU A 226 13.92 11.09 10.37
C GLU A 226 12.64 11.92 10.31
N LEU A 227 12.33 12.41 9.10
CA LEU A 227 11.19 13.31 8.84
C LEU A 227 11.24 14.69 9.54
N MET A 228 12.20 14.99 10.40
CA MET A 228 12.44 16.36 10.89
C MET A 228 12.85 17.28 9.70
N PRO A 229 12.34 18.52 9.62
CA PRO A 229 11.63 19.28 10.66
C PRO A 229 10.09 19.32 10.48
N LEU A 230 9.44 18.27 9.93
CA LEU A 230 7.97 18.27 9.78
C LEU A 230 7.22 18.55 11.10
N THR A 231 7.88 18.33 12.24
CA THR A 231 7.37 18.50 13.61
C THR A 231 7.63 19.89 14.22
N ASP A 232 8.52 20.72 13.66
CA ASP A 232 9.01 21.93 14.35
C ASP A 232 8.11 23.18 14.22
N LYS A 233 7.11 23.18 13.33
CA LYS A 233 6.17 24.31 13.17
C LYS A 233 4.84 24.14 13.92
N ASP A 234 4.46 22.92 14.30
CA ASP A 234 3.23 22.64 15.05
C ASP A 234 3.55 21.83 16.31
N ASN A 235 3.45 22.47 17.47
CA ASN A 235 3.56 21.85 18.80
C ASN A 235 2.45 20.79 19.09
N SER A 236 1.75 20.27 18.10
CA SER A 236 0.62 19.35 18.26
C SER A 236 0.73 18.01 17.52
N ASN A 237 1.66 17.84 16.57
CA ASN A 237 1.57 16.70 15.65
C ASN A 237 2.64 15.64 15.92
N LYS A 238 2.41 14.90 17.00
CA LYS A 238 2.89 13.53 17.09
C LYS A 238 2.20 12.72 15.99
N PHE A 239 2.95 11.92 15.22
CA PHE A 239 2.31 10.95 14.35
C PHE A 239 1.37 10.04 15.17
N PRO A 240 0.26 9.50 14.62
CA PRO A 240 -0.76 8.80 15.40
C PRO A 240 -0.27 7.55 16.18
N TRP A 241 0.98 7.16 15.99
CA TRP A 241 1.64 6.06 16.68
C TRP A 241 2.63 6.50 17.79
N GLU A 242 2.87 7.80 18.00
CA GLU A 242 3.72 8.40 19.05
C GLU A 242 2.99 8.81 20.33
#